data_AF-A0A3D4EUH0-F1
#
_entry.id   AF-A0A3D4EUH0-F1
#
_cell.length_a   1.000
_cell.length_b   1.000
_cell.length_c   1.000
_cell.angle_alpha   90.00
_cell.angle_beta   90.00
_cell.angle_gamma   90.00
#
_symmetry.space_group_name_H-M   'P 1'
#
loop_
_entity.id
_entity.type
_entity.pdbx_description
1 polymer ?
#
loop_
_entity_poly.entity_id
_entity_poly.type
_entity_poly.pdbx_seq_one_letter_code
_entity_poly.pdbx_strand_id
1 'polypeptide(L)' 'TILADKFNGKRFNSPNDVAVWKDGTLWFTDPPWGLREPHEIPGHWVYKLYPKTGKVEALIKNLAMPNGIVFSP' A
#
# COMPACT_ATOMS: atom_id res chain seq x y z
N THR A 1 8.37 4.75 -14.68
CA THR A 1 9.08 5.11 -13.44
C THR A 1 8.54 4.26 -12.31
N ILE A 2 9.36 3.92 -11.31
CA ILE A 2 8.90 3.26 -10.07
C ILE A 2 8.46 4.36 -9.10
N LEU A 3 7.24 4.26 -8.53
CA LEU A 3 6.73 5.23 -7.57
C LEU A 3 7.02 4.84 -6.11
N ALA A 4 6.97 3.55 -5.80
CA ALA A 4 7.37 2.95 -4.53
C ALA A 4 7.65 1.45 -4.75
N ASP A 5 8.71 0.93 -4.15
CA ASP A 5 9.08 -0.49 -4.19
C ASP A 5 9.23 -1.12 -2.79
N LYS A 6 9.49 -0.28 -1.77
CA LYS A 6 9.71 -0.69 -0.38
C LYS A 6 9.05 0.26 0.62
N PHE A 7 8.73 -0.28 1.79
CA PHE A 7 8.33 0.46 2.97
C PHE A 7 9.36 0.25 4.09
N ASN A 8 9.99 1.33 4.55
CA ASN A 8 11.07 1.28 5.56
C ASN A 8 12.18 0.26 5.22
N GLY A 9 12.57 0.22 3.94
CA GLY A 9 13.61 -0.69 3.43
C GLY A 9 13.16 -2.15 3.21
N LYS A 10 11.91 -2.49 3.55
CA LYS A 10 11.32 -3.82 3.41
C LYS A 10 10.39 -3.87 2.20
N ARG A 11 10.37 -4.99 1.50
CA ARG A 11 9.46 -5.22 0.37
C ARG A 11 8.01 -5.23 0.85
N PHE A 12 7.14 -4.66 0.04
CA PHE A 12 5.69 -4.87 0.17
C PHE A 12 5.36 -6.36 -0.01
N ASN A 13 4.20 -6.76 0.49
CA ASN A 13 3.76 -8.15 0.35
C ASN A 13 3.39 -8.46 -1.11
N SER A 14 2.26 -7.92 -1.57
CA SER A 14 1.73 -8.06 -2.91
C SER A 14 0.73 -6.94 -3.17
N PRO A 15 1.20 -5.71 -3.47
CA PRO A 15 0.33 -4.58 -3.76
C PRO A 15 -0.70 -4.94 -4.82
N ASN A 16 -1.98 -4.63 -4.56
CA ASN A 16 -3.09 -5.08 -5.40
C ASN A 16 -3.90 -3.90 -5.94
N ASP A 17 -4.82 -3.35 -5.13
CA ASP A 17 -5.71 -2.28 -5.57
C ASP A 17 -5.12 -0.90 -5.27
N VAL A 18 -5.46 0.08 -6.09
CA VAL A 18 -5.06 1.49 -5.93
C VAL A 18 -6.23 2.44 -6.21
N ALA A 19 -6.34 3.51 -5.45
CA ALA A 19 -7.25 4.62 -5.69
C ALA A 19 -6.52 5.96 -5.57
N VAL A 20 -6.95 6.95 -6.36
CA VAL A 20 -6.40 8.30 -6.33
C VAL A 20 -7.34 9.21 -5.55
N TRP A 21 -6.81 9.94 -4.57
CA TRP A 21 -7.58 10.95 -3.85
C TRP A 21 -7.52 12.31 -4.54
N LYS A 22 -8.47 13.21 -4.23
CA LYS A 22 -8.57 14.53 -4.88
C LYS A 22 -7.34 15.43 -4.72
N ASP A 23 -6.52 15.18 -3.71
CA ASP A 23 -5.23 15.87 -3.49
C ASP A 23 -4.07 15.29 -4.33
N GLY A 24 -4.35 14.28 -5.17
CA GLY A 24 -3.38 13.59 -6.02
C GLY A 24 -2.58 12.50 -5.29
N THR A 25 -2.90 12.18 -4.04
CA THR A 25 -2.25 11.07 -3.32
C THR A 25 -2.79 9.73 -3.80
N LEU A 26 -1.93 8.71 -3.80
CA LEU A 26 -2.29 7.36 -4.17
C LEU A 26 -2.49 6.54 -2.90
N TRP A 27 -3.58 5.81 -2.81
CA TRP A 27 -3.83 4.87 -1.72
C TRP A 27 -3.83 3.48 -2.30
N PHE A 28 -3.17 2.52 -1.67
CA PHE A 28 -3.09 1.16 -2.19
C PHE A 28 -3.17 0.11 -1.08
N THR A 29 -3.67 -1.07 -1.43
CA THR A 29 -3.75 -2.24 -0.54
C THR A 29 -2.55 -3.15 -0.75
N ASP A 30 -2.05 -3.75 0.34
CA ASP A 30 -0.94 -4.70 0.31
C ASP A 30 -1.29 -6.04 1.01
N PRO A 31 -2.22 -6.80 0.43
CA PRO A 31 -2.54 -8.14 0.92
C PRO A 31 -1.38 -9.13 0.67
N PRO A 32 -1.40 -10.34 1.27
CA PRO A 32 -0.40 -11.38 1.03
C PRO A 32 -0.59 -12.15 -0.29
N TRP A 33 -1.47 -11.69 -1.18
CA TRP A 33 -1.91 -12.48 -2.33
C TRP A 33 -0.78 -12.78 -3.32
N GLY A 34 -0.38 -14.04 -3.40
CA GLY A 34 0.62 -14.48 -4.38
C GLY A 34 2.07 -14.27 -3.94
N LEU A 35 2.30 -13.76 -2.73
CA LEU A 35 3.65 -13.74 -2.16
C LEU A 35 4.07 -15.17 -1.78
N ARG A 36 5.13 -15.65 -2.43
CA ARG A 36 5.73 -16.98 -2.16
C ARG A 36 6.91 -16.90 -1.20
N GLU A 37 7.54 -15.73 -1.12
CA GLU A 37 8.67 -15.46 -0.25
C GLU A 37 8.20 -15.08 1.17
N PRO A 38 9.07 -15.18 2.19
CA PRO A 38 8.73 -14.72 3.53
C PRO A 38 8.32 -13.24 3.54
N HIS A 39 7.31 -12.92 4.34
CA HIS A 39 6.90 -11.53 4.56
C HIS A 39 8.03 -10.75 5.25
N GLU A 40 8.39 -9.59 4.73
CA GLU A 40 9.37 -8.71 5.40
C GLU A 40 8.68 -7.74 6.36
N ILE A 41 7.42 -7.39 6.08
CA ILE A 41 6.58 -6.49 6.87
C ILE A 41 5.67 -7.33 7.79
N PRO A 42 5.39 -6.89 9.02
CA PRO A 42 4.66 -7.70 10.00
C PRO A 42 3.16 -7.87 9.73
N GLY A 43 2.62 -7.32 8.64
CA GLY A 43 1.19 -7.41 8.34
C GLY A 43 0.82 -6.87 6.96
N HIS A 44 -0.50 -6.78 6.73
CA HIS A 44 -1.12 -6.40 5.46
C HIS A 44 -1.90 -5.11 5.63
N TRP A 45 -1.44 -4.04 5.00
CA TRP A 45 -1.88 -2.69 5.34
C TRP A 45 -2.44 -1.95 4.13
N VAL A 46 -3.13 -0.86 4.42
CA VAL A 46 -3.45 0.17 3.42
C VAL A 46 -2.44 1.30 3.58
N TYR A 47 -1.82 1.66 2.46
CA TYR A 47 -0.80 2.68 2.39
C TYR A 47 -1.30 3.92 1.67
N LYS A 48 -0.73 5.08 2.03
CA LYS A 48 -0.84 6.34 1.29
C LYS A 48 0.54 6.73 0.76
N LEU A 49 0.63 6.96 -0.54
CA LEU A 49 1.81 7.40 -1.27
C LEU A 49 1.62 8.84 -1.75
N TYR A 50 2.65 9.65 -1.55
CA TYR A 50 2.74 11.01 -2.05
C TYR A 50 3.62 11.04 -3.31
N PRO A 51 3.04 11.09 -4.54
CA PRO A 51 3.81 10.87 -5.76
C PRO A 51 4.93 11.89 -5.99
N LYS A 52 4.79 13.12 -5.47
CA LYS A 52 5.79 14.18 -5.60
C LYS A 52 7.07 13.92 -4.79
N THR A 53 6.97 13.17 -3.70
CA THR A 53 8.08 12.95 -2.76
C THR A 53 8.50 11.49 -2.66
N GLY A 54 7.68 10.56 -3.15
CA GLY A 54 7.87 9.12 -2.94
C GLY A 54 7.62 8.66 -1.49
N LYS A 55 7.14 9.55 -0.61
CA LYS A 55 6.84 9.18 0.79
C LYS A 55 5.67 8.19 0.82
N VAL A 56 5.82 7.12 1.59
CA VAL A 56 4.78 6.12 1.85
C VAL A 56 4.46 6.07 3.34
N GLU A 57 3.19 6.09 3.69
CA GLU A 57 2.68 5.97 5.06
C GLU A 57 1.71 4.78 5.17
N ALA A 58 1.84 3.97 6.21
CA ALA A 58 0.88 2.90 6.52
C ALA A 58 -0.24 3.44 7.42
N LEU A 59 -1.47 3.46 6.91
CA LEU A 59 -2.60 4.12 7.58
C LEU A 59 -3.54 3.14 8.29
N ILE A 60 -3.90 2.04 7.64
CA ILE A 60 -4.82 1.05 8.18
C ILE A 60 -4.07 -0.26 8.35
N LYS A 61 -4.00 -0.76 9.60
CA LYS A 61 -3.18 -1.91 9.99
C LYS A 61 -3.94 -3.08 10.62
N ASN A 62 -5.25 -2.95 10.74
CA ASN A 62 -6.13 -3.88 11.45
C ASN A 62 -7.04 -4.70 10.51
N LEU A 63 -6.69 -4.78 9.22
CA LEU A 63 -7.39 -5.60 8.24
C LEU A 63 -6.62 -6.92 8.05
N ALA A 64 -7.35 -8.03 7.94
CA ALA A 64 -6.75 -9.33 7.64
C ALA A 64 -6.32 -9.43 6.18
N MET A 65 -7.19 -8.97 5.27
CA MET A 65 -7.02 -9.04 3.81
C MET A 65 -7.51 -7.73 3.18
N PRO A 66 -6.72 -6.64 3.21
CA PRO A 66 -7.15 -5.37 2.64
C PRO A 66 -7.36 -5.49 1.13
N ASN A 67 -8.53 -5.07 0.65
CA ASN A 67 -8.86 -5.04 -0.77
C ASN A 67 -9.91 -3.96 -1.06
N GLY A 68 -9.85 -3.36 -2.24
CA GLY A 68 -10.69 -2.25 -2.66
C GLY A 68 -10.44 -0.96 -1.88
N ILE A 69 -10.51 0.18 -2.54
CA ILE A 69 -10.47 1.50 -1.90
C ILE A 69 -11.48 2.39 -2.60
N VAL A 70 -12.36 3.01 -1.82
CA VAL A 70 -13.32 4.00 -2.29
C VAL A 70 -13.32 5.17 -1.32
N PHE A 71 -13.51 6.36 -1.85
CA PHE A 71 -13.66 7.57 -1.06
C PHE A 71 -15.07 8.11 -1.19
N SER A 72 -15.56 8.75 -0.13
CA SER A 72 -16.75 9.59 -0.23
C SER A 72 -16.47 10.84 -1.08
N PRO A 73 -17.51 11.46 -1.68
CA PRO A 73 -17.39 12.78 -2.31
C PRO A 73 -16.79 13.85 -1.37
#